data_AF-A0A534F8B1-F1
#
_entry.id   AF-A0A534F8B1-F1
#
_cell.length_a   1.000
_cell.length_b   1.000
_cell.length_c   1.000
_cell.angle_alpha   90.00
_cell.angle_beta   90.00
_cell.angle_gamma   90.00
#
_symmetry.space_group_name_H-M   'P 1'
#
loop_
_entity.id
_entity.type
_entity.pdbx_description
1 polymer ?
#
loop_
_entity_poly.entity_id
_entity_poly.type
_entity_poly.pdbx_seq_one_letter_code
_entity_poly.pdbx_strand_id
1 'polypeptide(L)'
;PGVFIVNASATIRALNRSLGWQLPTGGPKTVNGLLLEHLETIPDSGTMVRVGNYEFEVLQVGDNAVRTVRVRVPAAPKAVLPVSRAP
;
A
#
# COMPACT_ATOMS: atom_id res chain seq x y z
N PRO A 1 -8.65 -4.87 -11.63
CA PRO A 1 -7.91 -4.07 -10.61
C PRO A 1 -8.87 -3.16 -9.85
N GLY A 2 -8.79 -3.13 -8.51
CA GLY A 2 -9.57 -2.21 -7.69
C GLY A 2 -8.79 -0.91 -7.44
N VAL A 3 -9.51 0.20 -7.29
CA VAL A 3 -8.95 1.51 -6.94
C VAL A 3 -9.60 1.99 -5.65
N PHE A 4 -8.79 2.37 -4.67
CA PHE A 4 -9.25 2.78 -3.34
C PHE A 4 -8.68 4.16 -2.99
N ILE A 5 -9.46 4.97 -2.29
CA ILE A 5 -8.98 6.21 -1.67
C ILE A 5 -8.81 5.91 -0.17
N VAL A 6 -7.61 6.12 0.35
CA VAL A 6 -7.24 5.72 1.71
C VAL A 6 -6.69 6.93 2.47
N ASN A 7 -7.17 7.12 3.70
CA ASN A 7 -6.51 8.03 4.65
C ASN A 7 -5.18 7.41 5.07
N ALA A 8 -4.09 8.14 4.90
CA ALA A 8 -2.75 7.62 5.13
C ALA A 8 -2.44 7.35 6.62
N SER A 9 -3.29 7.80 7.55
CA SER A 9 -3.25 7.38 8.97
C SER A 9 -3.74 5.94 9.19
N ALA A 10 -4.42 5.35 8.20
CA ALA A 10 -4.90 3.97 8.28
C ALA A 10 -3.74 3.01 8.58
N THR A 11 -3.97 2.11 9.53
CA THR A 11 -2.97 1.11 9.89
C THR A 11 -2.90 0.03 8.81
N ILE A 12 -1.68 -0.43 8.51
CA ILE A 12 -1.44 -1.48 7.52
C ILE A 12 -2.19 -2.77 7.90
N ARG A 13 -2.16 -3.12 9.20
CA ARG A 13 -2.85 -4.31 9.73
C ARG A 13 -4.37 -4.22 9.59
N ALA A 14 -4.96 -3.03 9.71
CA ALA A 14 -6.40 -2.86 9.48
C ALA A 14 -6.73 -3.05 7.99
N LEU A 15 -5.97 -2.42 7.08
CA LEU A 15 -6.16 -2.58 5.64
C LEU A 15 -6.03 -4.04 5.20
N ASN A 16 -4.99 -4.74 5.69
CA ASN A 16 -4.80 -6.16 5.39
C ASN A 16 -5.98 -7.02 5.86
N ARG A 17 -6.51 -6.79 7.08
CA ARG A 17 -7.64 -7.57 7.61
C ARG A 17 -8.97 -7.24 6.93
N SER A 18 -9.26 -5.96 6.70
CA SER A 18 -10.56 -5.51 6.20
C SER A 18 -10.71 -5.66 4.68
N LEU A 19 -9.61 -5.54 3.93
CA LEU A 19 -9.62 -5.55 2.46
C LEU A 19 -8.93 -6.78 1.88
N GLY A 20 -8.40 -7.69 2.72
CA GLY A 20 -7.64 -8.85 2.27
C GLY A 20 -6.30 -8.48 1.61
N TRP A 21 -5.77 -7.29 1.90
CA TRP A 21 -4.49 -6.84 1.36
C TRP A 21 -3.32 -7.56 2.06
N GLN A 22 -2.16 -7.48 1.42
CA GLN A 22 -0.91 -8.12 1.83
C GLN A 22 0.23 -7.07 1.83
N LEU A 23 -0.04 -5.90 2.40
CA LEU A 23 0.99 -4.88 2.60
C LEU A 23 1.98 -5.32 3.69
N PRO A 24 3.25 -4.90 3.63
CA PRO A 24 4.28 -5.32 4.57
C PRO A 24 3.98 -4.81 5.99
N THR A 25 4.07 -5.70 6.99
CA THR A 25 3.79 -5.37 8.40
C THR A 25 5.04 -5.37 9.29
N GLY A 26 6.23 -5.57 8.71
CA GLY A 26 7.50 -5.65 9.44
C GLY A 26 8.12 -4.29 9.76
N GLY A 27 7.60 -3.20 9.17
CA GLY A 27 8.11 -1.85 9.35
C GLY A 27 7.02 -0.90 9.86
N PRO A 28 6.75 0.23 9.17
CA PRO A 28 5.84 1.25 9.65
C PRO A 28 4.42 0.73 9.93
N LYS A 29 3.74 1.37 10.87
CA LYS A 29 2.40 0.94 11.31
C LYS A 29 1.27 1.41 10.39
N THR A 30 1.50 2.49 9.64
CA THR A 30 0.50 3.20 8.82
C THR A 30 0.97 3.37 7.38
N VAL A 31 0.04 3.69 6.49
CA VAL A 31 0.35 3.98 5.08
C VAL A 31 1.28 5.19 4.95
N ASN A 32 1.08 6.24 5.75
CA ASN A 32 1.97 7.40 5.77
C ASN A 32 3.40 6.98 6.10
N GLY A 33 3.58 6.23 7.19
CA GLY A 33 4.92 5.78 7.59
C GLY A 33 5.55 4.88 6.52
N LEU A 34 4.77 3.99 5.91
CA LEU A 34 5.23 3.11 4.83
C LEU A 34 5.75 3.91 3.63
N LEU A 35 5.02 4.94 3.22
CA LEU A 35 5.40 5.75 2.06
C LEU A 35 6.59 6.65 2.37
N LEU A 36 6.64 7.28 3.56
CA LEU A 36 7.78 8.11 3.95
C LEU A 36 9.07 7.30 4.11
N GLU A 37 8.99 6.06 4.61
CA GLU A 37 10.15 5.16 4.66
C GLU A 37 10.65 4.80 3.26
N HIS A 38 9.75 4.60 2.30
CA HIS A 38 10.12 4.25 0.93
C HIS A 38 10.64 5.43 0.11
N LEU A 39 10.18 6.64 0.43
CA LEU A 39 10.50 7.87 -0.28
C LEU A 39 11.68 8.64 0.32
N GLU A 40 11.99 8.41 1.60
CA GLU A 40 13.03 9.10 2.38
C GLU A 40 12.85 10.64 2.50
N THR A 41 11.80 11.19 1.89
CA THR A 41 11.42 12.60 1.91
C THR A 41 9.91 12.76 1.89
N ILE A 42 9.43 13.96 2.22
CA ILE A 42 8.01 14.30 2.09
C ILE A 42 7.71 14.47 0.58
N PRO A 43 6.79 13.67 0.00
CA PRO A 43 6.47 13.77 -1.42
C PRO A 43 5.61 14.99 -1.73
N ASP A 44 5.54 15.32 -3.02
CA ASP A 44 4.51 16.21 -3.56
C ASP A 44 3.21 15.45 -3.85
N SER A 45 2.13 16.20 -4.08
CA SER A 45 0.90 15.60 -4.62
C SER A 45 1.13 15.15 -6.07
N GLY A 46 0.61 13.99 -6.43
CA GLY A 46 0.83 13.31 -7.71
C GLY A 46 2.02 12.35 -7.70
N THR A 47 2.86 12.34 -6.66
CA THR A 47 3.95 11.36 -6.54
C THR A 47 3.39 9.93 -6.55
N MET A 48 3.95 9.08 -7.40
CA MET A 48 3.61 7.66 -7.49
C MET A 48 4.68 6.81 -6.81
N VAL A 49 4.25 5.84 -6.01
CA VAL A 49 5.11 4.92 -5.29
C VAL A 49 4.58 3.51 -5.45
N ARG A 50 5.45 2.57 -5.78
CA ARG A 50 5.10 1.15 -5.85
C ARG A 50 5.65 0.42 -4.64
N VAL A 51 4.77 -0.22 -3.87
CA VAL A 51 5.17 -1.10 -2.75
C VAL A 51 4.68 -2.50 -3.05
N GLY A 52 5.60 -3.37 -3.43
CA GLY A 52 5.29 -4.72 -3.94
C GLY A 52 4.36 -4.66 -5.15
N ASN A 53 3.14 -5.17 -4.98
CA ASN A 53 2.12 -5.23 -6.04
C ASN A 53 1.10 -4.09 -5.99
N TYR A 54 1.26 -3.13 -5.07
CA TYR A 54 0.35 -2.00 -4.87
C TYR A 54 0.98 -0.72 -5.43
N GLU A 55 0.20 0.05 -6.18
CA GLU A 55 0.60 1.38 -6.64
C GLU A 55 -0.14 2.43 -5.83
N PHE A 56 0.62 3.32 -5.20
CA PHE A 56 0.14 4.45 -4.43
C PHE A 56 0.36 5.72 -5.22
N GLU A 57 -0.66 6.56 -5.31
CA GLU A 57 -0.56 7.91 -5.82
C GLU A 57 -0.93 8.86 -4.68
N VAL A 58 -0.01 9.77 -4.35
CA VAL A 58 -0.23 10.78 -3.30
C VAL A 58 -1.25 11.78 -3.82
N LEU A 59 -2.39 11.90 -3.15
CA LEU A 59 -3.44 12.86 -3.54
C LEU A 59 -3.38 14.14 -2.71
N GLN A 60 -2.96 14.02 -1.45
CA GLN A 60 -2.88 15.15 -0.53
C GLN A 60 -1.75 14.94 0.47
N VAL A 61 -1.01 16.02 0.69
CA VAL A 61 0.05 16.16 1.70
C VAL A 61 -0.32 17.33 2.61
N GLY A 62 -0.03 17.22 3.91
CA GLY A 62 -0.32 18.27 4.88
C GLY A 62 0.35 17.98 6.23
N ASP A 63 0.79 19.03 6.92
CA ASP A 63 1.59 18.96 8.17
C ASP A 63 2.74 17.95 8.09
N ASN A 64 3.53 18.06 7.01
CA ASN A 64 4.69 17.19 6.76
C ASN A 64 4.38 15.70 6.68
N ALA A 65 3.15 15.34 6.32
CA ALA A 65 2.70 13.96 6.19
C ALA A 65 1.85 13.77 4.94
N VAL A 66 1.91 12.57 4.36
CA VAL A 66 0.90 12.12 3.40
C VAL A 66 -0.43 12.00 4.15
N ARG A 67 -1.50 12.57 3.60
CA ARG A 67 -2.85 12.57 4.19
C ARG A 67 -3.79 11.63 3.47
N THR A 68 -3.73 11.63 2.15
CA THR A 68 -4.64 10.84 1.32
C THR A 68 -3.90 10.27 0.13
N VAL A 69 -4.19 9.01 -0.18
CA VAL A 69 -3.61 8.29 -1.31
C VAL A 69 -4.68 7.57 -2.11
N ARG A 70 -4.46 7.48 -3.41
CA ARG A 70 -5.14 6.51 -4.27
C ARG A 70 -4.28 5.25 -4.33
N VAL A 71 -4.89 4.10 -4.07
CA VAL A 71 -4.22 2.80 -4.12
C VAL A 71 -4.83 1.98 -5.24
N ARG A 72 -4.00 1.56 -6.21
CA ARG A 72 -4.36 0.54 -7.19
C ARG A 72 -3.88 -0.79 -6.66
N VAL A 73 -4.81 -1.72 -6.47
CA VAL A 73 -4.51 -3.07 -6.00
C VAL A 73 -4.22 -3.98 -7.20
N PRO A 74 -3.37 -5.00 -7.02
CA PRO A 74 -3.14 -5.97 -8.08
C PRO A 74 -4.46 -6.60 -8.52
N ALA A 75 -4.60 -6.87 -9.82
CA ALA A 75 -5.60 -7.85 -10.25
C ALA A 75 -5.31 -9.15 -9.48
N ALA A 76 -6.36 -9.81 -8.98
CA ALA A 76 -6.33 -10.93 -8.02
C ALA A 76 -5.05 -11.76 -8.05
N PRO A 77 -4.52 -12.20 -6.88
CA PRO A 77 -3.25 -12.91 -6.82
C PRO A 77 -3.26 -14.03 -7.86
N LYS A 78 -2.27 -14.03 -8.77
CA LYS A 78 -2.02 -15.17 -9.64
C LYS A 78 -1.80 -16.33 -8.68
N ALA A 79 -2.80 -17.21 -8.55
CA ALA A 79 -2.75 -18.31 -7.61
C ALA A 79 -1.40 -19.00 -7.82
N VAL A 80 -0.55 -19.00 -6.79
CA VAL A 80 0.59 -19.90 -6.77
C VAL A 80 -0.06 -21.27 -6.72
N LEU A 81 -0.21 -21.91 -7.88
CA LEU A 81 -0.63 -23.31 -7.95
C LEU A 81 0.26 -24.05 -6.96
N PRO A 82 -0.30 -24.77 -5.97
CA PRO A 82 0.52 -25.64 -5.17
C PRO A 82 1.21 -26.56 -6.17
N VAL A 83 2.55 -26.50 -6.22
CA VAL A 83 3.34 -27.50 -6.93
C VAL A 83 2.96 -28.81 -6.26
N SER A 84 2.05 -29.54 -6.92
CA SER A 84 1.72 -30.89 -6.54
C SER A 84 3.03 -31.63 -6.57
N ARG A 85 3.53 -31.98 -5.38
CA ARG A 85 4.52 -33.05 -5.27
C ARG A 85 3.78 -34.29 -5.77
N ALA A 86 4.00 -34.61 -7.04
CA ALA A 86 3.71 -35.92 -7.59
C ALA A 86 4.52 -36.97 -6.80
N PRO A 87 4.00 -38.21 -6.68
CA PRO A 87 4.48 -39.22 -5.73
C PRO A 87 5.96 -39.60 -5.92
#